data_AF-A0A662ZER7-F1
#
_entry.id   AF-A0A662ZER7-F1
#
_cell.length_a   1.000
_cell.length_b   1.000
_cell.length_c   1.000
_cell.angle_alpha   90.00
_cell.angle_beta   90.00
_cell.angle_gamma   90.00
#
_symmetry.space_group_name_H-M   'P 1'
#
loop_
_entity.id
_entity.type
_entity.pdbx_description
1 polymer ?
#
loop_
_entity_poly.entity_id
_entity_poly.type
_entity_poly.pdbx_seq_one_letter_code
_entity_poly.pdbx_strand_id
1 'polypeptide(L)'
;MCCFFIPTAEAAILTLTSAALKNNRNPGVQLFRRHANGLSKLLAGGSLLLALEHIWHGEITFHFPFITAMETPEDTAVMLQELADVGVPMAFLVTFAYITFSALRSFFAGHASAARDLSGSAK
;
A
#
# COMPACT_ATOMS: atom_id res chain seq x y z
N MET A 1 -2.10 -18.57 3.80
CA MET A 1 -0.89 -17.90 3.30
C MET A 1 -0.87 -16.44 3.75
N CYS A 2 -0.15 -16.06 4.81
CA CYS A 2 -0.30 -14.74 5.46
C CYS A 2 0.20 -13.50 4.66
N CYS A 3 0.15 -13.53 3.33
CA CYS A 3 0.64 -12.54 2.36
C CYS A 3 0.15 -11.11 2.61
N PHE A 4 -0.98 -10.93 3.30
CA PHE A 4 -1.52 -9.64 3.74
C PHE A 4 -0.60 -8.86 4.71
N PHE A 5 0.30 -9.53 5.44
CA PHE A 5 1.16 -8.87 6.42
C PHE A 5 2.22 -7.95 5.81
N ILE A 6 2.73 -8.28 4.62
CA ILE A 6 3.74 -7.42 3.97
C ILE A 6 3.12 -6.09 3.49
N PRO A 7 2.01 -6.10 2.72
CA PRO A 7 1.30 -4.87 2.34
C PRO A 7 0.82 -4.02 3.52
N THR A 8 0.40 -4.65 4.63
CA THR A 8 0.01 -3.90 5.84
C THR A 8 1.19 -3.29 6.57
N ALA A 9 2.29 -4.02 6.72
CA ALA A 9 3.52 -3.48 7.31
C ALA A 9 4.03 -2.28 6.50
N GLU A 10 4.04 -2.39 5.17
CA GLU A 10 4.41 -1.29 4.27
C GLU A 10 3.47 -0.09 4.42
N ALA A 11 2.15 -0.32 4.45
CA ALA A 11 1.16 0.75 4.67
C ALA A 11 1.34 1.45 6.02
N ALA A 12 1.63 0.69 7.09
CA ALA A 12 1.86 1.21 8.43
C ALA A 12 3.13 2.07 8.45
N ILE A 13 4.24 1.59 7.89
CA ILE A 13 5.51 2.33 7.80
C ILE A 13 5.32 3.63 7.01
N LEU A 14 4.63 3.60 5.86
CA LEU A 14 4.36 4.80 5.05
C LEU A 14 3.52 5.82 5.80
N THR A 15 2.54 5.37 6.59
CA THR A 15 1.67 6.24 7.39
C THR A 15 2.42 6.85 8.56
N LEU A 16 3.27 6.08 9.25
CA LEU A 16 4.12 6.60 10.33
C LEU A 16 5.14 7.60 9.79
N THR A 17 5.76 7.28 8.66
CA THR A 17 6.73 8.17 7.99
C THR A 17 6.05 9.46 7.53
N SER A 18 4.86 9.38 6.93
CA SER A 18 4.10 10.56 6.50
C SER A 18 3.61 11.40 7.69
N ALA A 19 3.30 10.76 8.82
CA ALA A 19 2.95 11.44 10.07
C ALA A 19 4.16 12.16 10.69
N ALA A 20 5.33 11.52 10.73
CA ALA A 20 6.57 12.14 11.22
C ALA A 20 6.99 13.35 10.36
N LEU A 21 6.79 13.27 9.05
CA LEU A 21 7.09 14.34 8.10
C LEU A 21 5.99 15.42 8.01
N LYS A 22 4.95 15.37 8.87
CA LYS A 22 3.84 16.32 8.84
C LYS A 22 4.27 17.78 9.05
N ASN A 23 5.28 18.00 9.89
CA ASN A 23 5.79 19.33 10.26
C ASN A 23 6.85 19.88 9.28
N ASN A 24 7.28 19.09 8.28
CA ASN A 24 8.33 19.49 7.38
C ASN A 24 7.76 20.38 6.25
N ARG A 25 8.27 21.62 6.12
CA ARG A 25 7.80 22.58 5.09
C ARG A 25 8.49 22.41 3.73
N ASN A 26 9.52 21.57 3.63
CA ASN A 26 10.25 21.36 2.37
C ASN A 26 9.31 20.89 1.24
N PRO A 27 9.31 21.54 0.07
CA PRO A 27 8.38 21.22 -1.01
C PRO A 27 8.55 19.78 -1.53
N GLY A 28 9.79 19.26 -1.59
CA GLY A 28 10.06 17.86 -1.95
C GLY A 28 9.48 16.86 -0.95
N VAL A 29 9.57 17.17 0.35
CA VAL A 29 9.00 16.32 1.42
C VAL A 29 7.48 16.36 1.39
N GLN A 30 6.88 17.51 1.08
CA GLN A 30 5.42 17.62 0.93
C GLN A 30 4.90 16.81 -0.25
N LEU A 31 5.64 16.80 -1.38
CA LEU A 31 5.30 15.97 -2.53
C LEU A 31 5.38 14.48 -2.17
N PHE A 32 6.48 14.06 -1.54
CA PHE A 32 6.64 12.70 -1.04
C PHE A 32 5.50 12.30 -0.09
N ARG A 33 5.12 13.17 0.85
CA ARG A 33 4.02 12.92 1.79
C ARG A 33 2.68 12.73 1.08
N ARG A 34 2.40 13.49 0.02
CA ARG A 34 1.17 13.34 -0.78
C ARG A 34 1.14 11.99 -1.48
N HIS A 35 2.25 11.56 -2.07
CA HIS A 35 2.35 10.26 -2.71
C HIS A 35 2.29 9.10 -1.69
N ALA A 36 3.03 9.19 -0.58
CA ALA A 36 3.02 8.21 0.50
C ALA A 36 1.62 8.02 1.11
N ASN A 37 0.87 9.10 1.31
CA ASN A 37 -0.52 9.01 1.80
C ASN A 37 -1.51 8.44 0.77
N GLY A 38 -1.25 8.62 -0.53
CA GLY A 38 -2.06 8.02 -1.58
C GLY A 38 -1.81 6.52 -1.67
N LEU A 39 -0.53 6.14 -1.65
CA LEU A 39 -0.08 4.76 -1.65
C LEU A 39 -0.57 4.03 -0.39
N SER A 40 -0.40 4.60 0.80
CA SER A 40 -0.81 3.97 2.06
C SER A 40 -2.31 3.66 2.13
N LYS A 41 -3.16 4.52 1.57
CA LYS A 41 -4.60 4.26 1.48
C LYS A 41 -4.95 3.12 0.52
N LEU A 42 -4.25 3.03 -0.61
CA LEU A 42 -4.44 1.92 -1.55
C LEU A 42 -3.95 0.60 -0.98
N LEU A 43 -2.76 0.58 -0.36
CA LEU A 43 -2.25 -0.60 0.34
C LEU A 43 -3.17 -0.98 1.50
N ALA A 44 -3.59 -0.05 2.36
CA ALA A 44 -4.49 -0.36 3.47
C ALA A 44 -5.83 -0.94 3.00
N GLY A 45 -6.41 -0.41 1.92
CA GLY A 45 -7.65 -0.92 1.32
C GLY A 45 -7.48 -2.31 0.69
N GLY A 46 -6.46 -2.50 -0.14
CA GLY A 46 -6.17 -3.80 -0.77
C GLY A 46 -5.80 -4.87 0.26
N SER A 47 -5.04 -4.47 1.27
CA SER A 47 -4.74 -5.32 2.41
C SER A 47 -6.03 -5.71 3.12
N LEU A 48 -6.88 -4.77 3.52
CA LEU A 48 -8.13 -5.08 4.20
C LEU A 48 -8.99 -6.09 3.42
N LEU A 49 -9.04 -5.95 2.10
CA LEU A 49 -9.73 -6.90 1.21
C LEU A 49 -9.12 -8.31 1.27
N LEU A 50 -7.79 -8.41 1.21
CA LEU A 50 -7.05 -9.68 1.31
C LEU A 50 -7.20 -10.33 2.70
N ALA A 51 -7.23 -9.55 3.77
CA ALA A 51 -7.50 -10.07 5.11
C ALA A 51 -8.92 -10.63 5.22
N LEU A 52 -9.91 -9.95 4.63
CA LEU A 52 -11.28 -10.46 4.56
C LEU A 52 -11.36 -11.75 3.74
N GLU A 53 -10.60 -11.87 2.64
CA GLU A 53 -10.49 -13.12 1.88
C GLU A 53 -9.95 -14.26 2.75
N HIS A 54 -8.94 -14.01 3.58
CA HIS A 54 -8.35 -15.01 4.46
C HIS A 54 -9.27 -15.39 5.63
N ILE A 55 -10.07 -14.45 6.12
CA ILE A 55 -11.15 -14.70 7.09
C ILE A 55 -12.25 -15.55 6.44
N TRP A 56 -12.62 -15.25 5.19
CA TRP A 56 -13.67 -15.96 4.45
C TRP A 56 -13.25 -17.37 4.00
N HIS A 57 -11.98 -17.56 3.64
CA HIS A 57 -11.40 -18.88 3.32
C HIS A 57 -11.09 -19.74 4.56
N GLY A 58 -11.28 -19.21 5.77
CA GLY A 58 -11.14 -19.98 7.01
C GLY A 58 -9.70 -20.15 7.51
N GLU A 59 -8.75 -19.33 7.02
CA GLU A 59 -7.36 -19.33 7.50
C GLU A 59 -7.14 -18.42 8.72
N ILE A 60 -8.10 -17.52 9.01
CA ILE A 60 -8.11 -16.65 10.20
C ILE A 60 -9.37 -16.94 11.01
N THR A 61 -9.22 -17.62 12.15
CA THR A 61 -10.33 -17.98 13.04
C THR A 61 -10.45 -16.98 14.18
N PHE A 62 -11.66 -16.52 14.52
CA PHE A 62 -11.92 -15.62 15.68
C PHE A 62 -11.88 -16.33 17.05
N HIS A 63 -11.49 -17.61 17.10
CA HIS A 63 -11.39 -18.41 18.32
C HIS A 63 -9.91 -18.72 18.60
N PHE A 64 -9.50 -18.67 19.87
CA PHE A 64 -8.11 -18.91 20.27
C PHE A 64 -7.69 -20.37 19.93
N PRO A 65 -6.58 -20.63 19.22
CA PRO A 65 -5.56 -19.72 18.69
C PRO A 65 -5.85 -19.23 17.25
N PHE A 66 -5.72 -17.92 17.01
CA PHE A 66 -6.11 -17.24 15.76
C PHE A 66 -5.28 -17.59 14.51
N ILE A 67 -4.16 -18.31 14.67
CA ILE A 67 -3.30 -18.84 13.60
C ILE A 67 -2.96 -20.28 13.96
N THR A 68 -3.84 -21.22 13.60
CA THR A 68 -3.66 -22.66 13.85
C THR A 68 -2.47 -23.30 13.09
N ALA A 69 -1.78 -22.54 12.24
CA ALA A 69 -0.56 -22.96 11.51
C ALA A 69 0.76 -22.51 12.16
N MET A 70 0.74 -21.85 13.33
CA MET A 70 1.94 -21.46 14.09
C MET A 70 2.05 -22.22 15.42
N GLU A 71 1.67 -23.50 15.43
CA GLU A 71 1.73 -24.32 16.65
C GLU A 71 3.17 -24.73 17.02
N THR A 72 4.08 -24.74 16.05
CA THR A 72 5.52 -25.00 16.26
C THR A 72 6.41 -23.92 15.61
N PRO A 73 7.57 -23.60 16.20
CA PRO A 73 8.50 -22.59 15.66
C PRO A 73 9.05 -22.95 14.27
N GLU A 74 9.09 -24.22 13.91
CA GLU A 74 9.55 -24.70 12.60
C GLU A 74 8.56 -24.32 11.48
N ASP A 75 7.26 -24.46 11.73
CA ASP A 75 6.21 -24.07 10.78
C ASP A 75 6.14 -22.56 10.58
N THR A 76 6.49 -21.76 11.60
CA THR A 76 6.56 -20.30 11.49
C THR A 76 7.66 -19.83 10.54
N ALA A 77 8.81 -20.52 10.53
CA ALA A 77 9.95 -20.18 9.68
C ALA A 77 9.64 -20.47 8.21
N VAL A 78 9.02 -21.62 7.93
CA VAL A 78 8.55 -21.97 6.58
C VAL A 78 7.52 -20.95 6.11
N MET A 79 6.55 -20.58 6.96
CA MET A 79 5.54 -19.58 6.60
C MET A 79 6.12 -18.17 6.36
N LEU A 80 7.16 -17.77 7.11
CA LEU A 80 7.88 -16.51 6.87
C LEU A 80 8.66 -16.52 5.56
N GLN A 81 9.15 -17.68 5.13
CA GLN A 81 9.88 -17.81 3.88
C GLN A 81 8.94 -17.74 2.67
N GLU A 82 7.77 -18.37 2.76
CA GLU A 82 6.68 -18.21 1.78
C GLU A 82 6.17 -16.76 1.73
N LEU A 83 6.13 -16.08 2.88
CA LEU A 83 5.81 -14.66 2.97
C LEU A 83 6.86 -13.80 2.24
N ALA A 84 8.14 -14.16 2.33
CA ALA A 84 9.21 -13.46 1.63
C ALA A 84 9.11 -13.70 0.11
N ASP A 85 8.91 -14.93 -0.33
CA ASP A 85 8.93 -15.27 -1.75
C ASP A 85 7.67 -14.80 -2.51
N VAL A 86 6.50 -14.77 -1.87
CA VAL A 86 5.24 -14.33 -2.52
C VAL A 86 4.86 -12.90 -2.13
N GLY A 87 5.06 -12.52 -0.87
CA GLY A 87 4.67 -11.20 -0.36
C GLY A 87 5.54 -10.06 -0.89
N VAL A 88 6.85 -10.29 -1.03
CA VAL A 88 7.79 -9.28 -1.54
C VAL A 88 7.52 -8.92 -3.02
N PRO A 89 7.41 -9.87 -3.98
CA PRO A 89 7.11 -9.50 -5.35
C PRO A 89 5.73 -8.84 -5.49
N MET A 90 4.75 -9.23 -4.68
CA MET A 90 3.44 -8.59 -4.66
C MET A 90 3.54 -7.12 -4.22
N ALA A 91 4.28 -6.82 -3.16
CA ALA A 91 4.54 -5.45 -2.71
C ALA A 91 5.26 -4.61 -3.78
N PHE A 92 6.28 -5.18 -4.43
CA PHE A 92 6.98 -4.53 -5.54
C PHE A 92 6.04 -4.18 -6.71
N LEU A 93 5.16 -5.11 -7.10
CA LEU A 93 4.19 -4.87 -8.18
C LEU A 93 3.20 -3.76 -7.82
N VAL A 94 2.70 -3.72 -6.59
CA VAL A 94 1.76 -2.68 -6.14
C VAL A 94 2.42 -1.30 -6.14
N THR A 95 3.65 -1.20 -5.64
CA THR A 95 4.41 0.06 -5.62
C THR A 95 4.76 0.52 -7.03
N PHE A 96 5.13 -0.40 -7.92
CA PHE A 96 5.36 -0.11 -9.34
C PHE A 96 4.09 0.37 -10.07
N ALA A 97 2.95 -0.29 -9.83
CA ALA A 97 1.66 0.11 -10.38
C ALA A 97 1.26 1.51 -9.89
N TYR A 98 1.48 1.82 -8.62
CA TYR A 98 1.24 3.16 -8.08
C TYR A 98 2.12 4.23 -8.71
N ILE A 99 3.41 3.95 -8.90
CA ILE A 99 4.33 4.87 -9.58
C ILE A 99 3.82 5.14 -11.00
N THR A 100 3.48 4.09 -11.74
CA THR A 100 2.93 4.19 -13.10
C THR A 100 1.64 5.02 -13.12
N PHE A 101 0.72 4.77 -12.19
CA PHE A 101 -0.52 5.55 -12.04
C PHE A 101 -0.23 7.02 -11.72
N SER A 102 0.73 7.30 -10.84
CA SER A 102 1.10 8.66 -10.45
C SER A 102 1.75 9.44 -11.60
N ALA A 103 2.54 8.76 -12.43
CA ALA A 103 3.15 9.31 -13.64
C ALA A 103 2.09 9.60 -14.71
N LEU A 104 1.20 8.63 -14.97
CA LEU A 104 0.05 8.82 -15.87
C LEU A 104 -0.82 9.99 -15.43
N ARG A 105 -1.14 10.09 -14.15
CA ARG A 105 -1.93 11.21 -13.62
C ARG A 105 -1.22 12.55 -13.84
N SER A 106 0.10 12.59 -13.71
CA SER A 106 0.88 13.80 -13.96
C SER A 106 0.88 14.18 -15.44
N PHE A 107 0.99 13.19 -16.33
CA PHE A 107 0.90 13.38 -17.77
C PHE A 107 -0.48 13.91 -18.23
N PHE A 108 -1.55 13.32 -17.71
CA PHE A 108 -2.92 13.78 -17.99
C PHE A 108 -3.24 15.11 -17.30
N ALA A 109 -2.73 15.37 -16.10
CA ALA A 109 -2.87 16.67 -15.44
C ALA A 109 -2.17 17.79 -16.21
N GLY A 110 -1.05 17.52 -16.87
CA GLY A 110 -0.40 18.45 -17.80
C GLY A 110 -1.33 18.86 -18.94
N HIS A 111 -1.95 17.88 -19.61
CA HIS A 111 -2.93 18.14 -20.68
C HIS A 111 -4.22 18.82 -20.18
N ALA A 112 -4.72 18.42 -19.01
CA ALA A 112 -5.93 18.99 -18.41
C ALA A 112 -5.74 20.40 -17.85
N SER A 113 -4.49 20.82 -17.62
CA SER A 113 -4.16 22.19 -17.21
C SER A 113 -4.05 23.10 -18.44
N ALA A 114 -3.44 22.61 -19.52
CA ALA A 114 -3.40 23.32 -20.80
C ALA A 114 -4.80 23.57 -21.39
N ALA A 115 -5.72 22.61 -21.26
CA ALA A 115 -7.12 22.79 -21.69
C ALA A 115 -7.90 23.81 -20.83
N ARG A 116 -7.54 23.98 -19.55
CA ARG A 116 -8.21 24.91 -18.64
C ARG A 116 -7.78 26.36 -18.84
N ASP A 117 -6.50 26.60 -19.15
CA ASP A 117 -6.00 27.95 -19.47
C ASP A 117 -6.65 28.51 -20.74
N LEU A 118 -6.87 27.66 -21.76
CA LEU A 118 -7.58 28.06 -22.98
C LEU A 118 -9.05 28.43 -22.72
N SER A 119 -9.72 27.73 -21.80
CA SER A 119 -11.10 28.05 -21.39
C SER A 119 -11.19 29.27 -20.46
N GLY A 120 -10.13 29.57 -19.70
CA GLY A 120 -10.07 30.73 -18.81
C GLY A 120 -9.74 32.03 -19.53
N SER A 121 -8.99 31.97 -20.63
CA SER A 121 -8.64 33.14 -21.46
C SER A 121 -9.75 33.57 -22.43
N ALA A 122 -10.85 32.80 -22.52
CA ALA A 122 -12.00 33.09 -23.39
C ALA A 122 -13.16 33.82 -22.67
N LYS A 123 -12.95 34.27 -21.43
CA LYS A 123 -13.85 35.11 -20.64
C LYS A 123 -13.24 36.48 -20.40
#